data_AF-A0A2D6NXQ7-F1
#
_entry.id   AF-A0A2D6NXQ7-F1
#
_cell.length_a   1.000
_cell.length_b   1.000
_cell.length_c   1.000
_cell.angle_alpha   90.00
_cell.angle_beta   90.00
_cell.angle_gamma   90.00
#
_symmetry.space_group_name_H-M   'P 1'
#
loop_
_entity.id
_entity.type
_entity.pdbx_description
1 polymer ?
#
loop_
_entity_poly.entity_id
_entity_poly.type
_entity_poly.pdbx_seq_one_letter_code
_entity_poly.pdbx_strand_id
1 'polypeptide(L)'
;MAERREFSEILSSQLVAITGGVIAGTLLAIFTDKLFLLPGLFLLLPGFLELKGAIAGSLASRIGTELHTKKIKTDGKSKLIKENKIASFILVFFVSLILGVSVYLITYFIFGHNNPKLILVPLIAATISSILLFPLTVKMALWLYKHHHDPDNVMGPYVASIGDIESILSILIAITILT
;
A
#
# COMPACT_ATOMS: atom_id res chain seq x y z
N MET A 1 -34.05 1.97 2.58
CA MET A 1 -33.20 2.62 3.63
C MET A 1 -31.77 2.08 3.62
N ALA A 2 -31.55 0.76 3.45
CA ALA A 2 -30.21 0.17 3.31
C ALA A 2 -29.41 0.74 2.12
N GLU A 3 -29.99 0.79 0.91
CA GLU A 3 -29.31 1.34 -0.28
C GLU A 3 -28.83 2.79 -0.11
N ARG A 4 -29.61 3.66 0.58
CA ARG A 4 -29.19 5.05 0.83
C ARG A 4 -27.99 5.13 1.77
N ARG A 5 -27.89 4.21 2.73
CA ARG A 5 -26.76 4.14 3.66
C ARG A 5 -25.52 3.65 2.95
N GLU A 6 -25.64 2.60 2.15
CA GLU A 6 -24.55 2.04 1.35
C GLU A 6 -23.97 3.07 0.37
N PHE A 7 -24.84 3.76 -0.39
CA PHE A 7 -24.42 4.84 -1.28
C PHE A 7 -23.66 5.94 -0.53
N SER A 8 -24.15 6.36 0.65
CA SER A 8 -23.51 7.38 1.47
C SER A 8 -22.15 6.93 2.00
N GLU A 9 -22.01 5.66 2.39
CA GLU A 9 -20.75 5.09 2.88
C GLU A 9 -19.69 5.05 1.76
N ILE A 10 -20.07 4.58 0.57
CA ILE A 10 -19.20 4.53 -0.61
C ILE A 10 -18.80 5.94 -1.06
N LEU A 11 -19.76 6.86 -1.16
CA LEU A 11 -19.47 8.23 -1.59
C LEU A 11 -18.50 8.92 -0.62
N SER A 12 -18.74 8.79 0.69
CA SER A 12 -17.91 9.41 1.71
C SER A 12 -16.50 8.81 1.71
N SER A 13 -16.38 7.48 1.59
CA SER A 13 -15.08 6.81 1.56
C SER A 13 -14.27 7.19 0.32
N GLN A 14 -14.91 7.29 -0.85
CA GLN A 14 -14.28 7.74 -2.09
C GLN A 14 -13.84 9.20 -2.04
N LEU A 15 -14.64 10.09 -1.47
CA LEU A 15 -14.24 11.50 -1.28
C LEU A 15 -12.97 11.60 -0.42
N VAL A 16 -12.93 10.84 0.68
CA VAL A 16 -11.72 10.75 1.53
C VAL A 16 -10.53 10.23 0.71
N ALA A 17 -10.72 9.22 -0.12
CA ALA A 17 -9.65 8.70 -0.96
C ALA A 17 -9.10 9.66 -1.98
N ILE A 18 -9.96 10.41 -2.66
CA ILE A 18 -9.53 11.44 -3.60
C ILE A 18 -8.74 12.52 -2.86
N THR A 19 -9.20 12.97 -1.69
CA THR A 19 -8.45 13.96 -0.89
C THR A 19 -7.10 13.43 -0.43
N GLY A 20 -7.03 12.15 -0.02
CA GLY A 20 -5.78 11.48 0.33
C GLY A 20 -4.81 11.42 -0.85
N GLY A 21 -5.30 11.07 -2.04
CA GLY A 21 -4.51 11.06 -3.28
C GLY A 21 -3.97 12.44 -3.64
N VAL A 22 -4.75 13.52 -3.47
CA VAL A 22 -4.27 14.89 -3.67
C VAL A 22 -3.16 15.24 -2.68
N ILE A 23 -3.29 14.85 -1.41
CA ILE A 23 -2.24 15.04 -0.39
C ILE A 23 -0.97 14.26 -0.78
N ALA A 24 -1.12 13.00 -1.18
CA ALA A 24 -0.01 12.15 -1.61
C ALA A 24 0.72 12.77 -2.83
N GLY A 25 -0.02 13.19 -3.85
CA GLY A 25 0.52 13.86 -5.03
C GLY A 25 1.21 15.19 -4.70
N THR A 26 0.67 15.97 -3.75
CA THR A 26 1.30 17.22 -3.28
C THR A 26 2.59 16.93 -2.54
N LEU A 27 2.62 15.92 -1.66
CA LEU A 27 3.85 15.48 -0.99
C LEU A 27 4.90 15.05 -2.02
N LEU A 28 4.50 14.27 -3.03
CA LEU A 28 5.39 13.87 -4.10
C LEU A 28 5.97 15.08 -4.85
N ALA A 29 5.12 16.07 -5.17
CA ALA A 29 5.54 17.31 -5.83
C ALA A 29 6.59 18.07 -5.02
N ILE A 30 6.41 18.18 -3.69
CA ILE A 30 7.36 18.85 -2.79
C ILE A 30 8.72 18.14 -2.78
N PHE A 31 8.74 16.82 -2.84
CA PHE A 31 9.97 16.02 -2.77
C PHE A 31 10.45 15.53 -4.13
N THR A 32 9.96 16.11 -5.23
CA THR A 32 10.29 15.67 -6.59
C THR A 32 11.80 15.78 -6.86
N ASP A 33 12.47 16.79 -6.30
CA ASP A 33 13.93 16.95 -6.42
C ASP A 33 14.70 15.74 -5.88
N LYS A 34 14.19 15.08 -4.83
CA LYS A 34 14.82 13.87 -4.28
C LYS A 34 14.69 12.67 -5.22
N LEU A 35 13.67 12.64 -6.07
CA LEU A 35 13.49 11.56 -7.05
C LEU A 35 14.48 11.67 -8.21
N PHE A 36 14.95 12.88 -8.52
CA PHE A 36 15.97 13.10 -9.55
C PHE A 36 17.38 12.69 -9.11
N LEU A 37 17.60 12.42 -7.82
CA LEU A 37 18.90 11.96 -7.29
C LEU A 37 19.31 10.59 -7.83
N LEU A 38 18.34 9.74 -8.20
CA LEU A 38 18.60 8.44 -8.81
C LEU A 38 17.80 8.33 -10.12
N PRO A 39 18.45 8.49 -11.29
CA PRO A 39 17.83 8.23 -12.58
C PRO A 39 17.16 6.85 -12.56
N GLY A 40 15.87 6.79 -12.87
CA GLY A 40 15.06 5.57 -12.81
C GLY A 40 14.03 5.49 -11.67
N LEU A 41 14.14 6.32 -10.62
CA LEU A 41 13.13 6.35 -9.54
C LEU A 41 11.73 6.72 -10.01
N PHE A 42 11.61 7.58 -11.02
CA PHE A 42 10.31 7.93 -11.60
C PHE A 42 9.60 6.74 -12.24
N LEU A 43 10.35 5.77 -12.79
CA LEU A 43 9.78 4.53 -13.35
C LEU A 43 9.25 3.63 -12.24
N LEU A 44 9.87 3.68 -11.05
CA LEU A 44 9.52 2.87 -9.90
C LEU A 44 8.20 3.32 -9.26
N LEU A 45 7.94 4.62 -9.20
CA LEU A 45 6.79 5.20 -8.49
C LEU A 45 5.43 4.60 -8.85
N PRO A 46 4.99 4.61 -10.13
CA PRO A 46 3.66 4.10 -10.47
C PRO A 46 3.54 2.60 -10.17
N GLY A 47 4.60 1.82 -10.44
CA GLY A 47 4.63 0.40 -10.13
C GLY A 47 4.55 0.15 -8.62
N PHE A 48 5.29 0.91 -7.81
CA PHE A 48 5.33 0.71 -6.37
C PHE A 48 3.99 1.06 -5.71
N LEU A 49 3.39 2.19 -6.08
CA LEU A 49 2.07 2.62 -5.59
C LEU A 49 0.99 1.57 -5.87
N GLU A 50 0.93 1.09 -7.12
CA GLU A 50 -0.05 0.10 -7.56
C GLU A 50 0.08 -1.23 -6.81
N LEU A 51 1.31 -1.80 -6.77
CA LEU A 51 1.58 -3.07 -6.10
C LEU A 51 1.15 -3.06 -4.64
N LYS A 52 1.44 -1.95 -3.97
CA LYS A 52 1.23 -1.81 -2.55
C LYS A 52 -0.27 -1.70 -2.25
N GLY A 53 -1.00 -0.88 -3.01
CA GLY A 53 -2.46 -0.78 -2.92
C GLY A 53 -3.14 -2.11 -3.18
N ALA A 54 -2.75 -2.82 -4.24
CA ALA A 54 -3.31 -4.12 -4.60
C ALA A 54 -3.11 -5.17 -3.50
N ILE A 55 -1.91 -5.28 -2.92
CA ILE A 55 -1.64 -6.29 -1.89
C ILE A 55 -2.37 -5.97 -0.58
N ALA A 56 -2.39 -4.71 -0.16
CA ALA A 56 -3.12 -4.30 1.04
C ALA A 56 -4.65 -4.45 0.85
N GLY A 57 -5.18 -4.15 -0.33
CA GLY A 57 -6.58 -4.38 -0.69
C GLY A 57 -6.93 -5.86 -0.67
N SER A 58 -6.06 -6.71 -1.24
CA SER A 58 -6.23 -8.16 -1.18
C SER A 58 -6.18 -8.71 0.26
N LEU A 59 -5.37 -8.12 1.13
CA LEU A 59 -5.33 -8.46 2.55
C LEU A 59 -6.64 -8.07 3.23
N ALA A 60 -7.14 -6.85 2.97
CA ALA A 60 -8.42 -6.38 3.49
C ALA A 60 -9.56 -7.32 3.09
N SER A 61 -9.66 -7.69 1.81
CA SER A 61 -10.68 -8.60 1.28
C SER A 61 -10.60 -10.00 1.90
N ARG A 62 -9.39 -10.55 2.07
CA ARG A 62 -9.20 -11.84 2.76
C ARG A 62 -9.67 -11.77 4.22
N ILE A 63 -9.31 -10.72 4.95
CA ILE A 63 -9.78 -10.53 6.33
C ILE A 63 -11.29 -10.33 6.39
N GLY A 64 -11.88 -9.56 5.48
CA GLY A 64 -13.32 -9.37 5.36
C GLY A 64 -14.05 -10.69 5.14
N THR A 65 -13.58 -11.51 4.20
CA THR A 65 -14.14 -12.85 3.93
C THR A 65 -14.06 -13.77 5.15
N GLU A 66 -12.93 -13.76 5.86
CA GLU A 66 -12.72 -14.60 7.04
C GLU A 66 -13.60 -14.14 8.24
N LEU A 67 -13.92 -12.85 8.34
CA LEU A 67 -14.89 -12.31 9.31
C LEU A 67 -16.32 -12.74 8.96
N HIS A 68 -16.73 -12.56 7.70
CA HIS A 68 -18.08 -12.93 7.23
C HIS A 68 -18.35 -14.43 7.35
N THR A 69 -17.34 -15.26 7.07
CA THR A 69 -17.42 -16.72 7.24
C THR A 69 -17.22 -17.18 8.70
N LYS A 70 -17.06 -16.25 9.64
CA LYS A 70 -16.88 -16.49 11.09
C LYS A 70 -15.66 -17.35 11.44
N LYS A 71 -14.67 -17.44 10.55
CA LYS A 71 -13.41 -18.16 10.78
C LYS A 71 -12.46 -17.37 11.70
N ILE A 72 -12.59 -16.04 11.73
CA ILE A 72 -11.85 -15.17 12.66
C ILE A 72 -12.80 -14.33 13.50
N LYS A 73 -12.37 -14.04 14.74
CA LYS A 73 -13.06 -13.12 15.66
C LYS A 73 -12.50 -11.71 15.53
N THR A 74 -13.26 -10.75 16.01
CA THR A 74 -12.86 -9.33 16.07
C THR A 74 -11.81 -9.01 17.14
N ASP A 75 -11.26 -10.01 17.83
CA ASP A 75 -10.24 -9.84 18.87
C ASP A 75 -8.84 -9.53 18.32
N GLY A 76 -8.65 -9.69 17.00
CA GLY A 76 -7.38 -9.43 16.32
C GLY A 76 -6.27 -10.42 16.64
N LYS A 77 -6.56 -11.49 17.38
CA LYS A 77 -5.57 -12.48 17.86
C LYS A 77 -5.57 -13.79 17.08
N SER A 78 -6.46 -13.92 16.09
CA SER A 78 -6.55 -15.14 15.29
C SER A 78 -5.24 -15.46 14.57
N LYS A 79 -4.87 -16.74 14.56
CA LYS A 79 -3.74 -17.29 13.80
C LYS A 79 -3.83 -16.92 12.32
N LEU A 80 -5.04 -16.94 11.75
CA LEU A 80 -5.28 -16.63 10.33
C LEU A 80 -4.97 -15.17 9.98
N ILE A 81 -5.15 -14.23 10.91
CA ILE A 81 -4.75 -12.83 10.73
C ILE A 81 -3.23 -12.74 10.61
N LYS A 82 -2.51 -13.45 11.49
CA LYS A 82 -1.04 -13.48 11.47
C LYS A 82 -0.52 -14.12 10.18
N GLU A 83 -1.09 -15.24 9.77
CA GLU A 83 -0.71 -15.95 8.54
C GLU A 83 -0.97 -15.09 7.29
N ASN A 84 -2.13 -14.44 7.18
CA ASN A 84 -2.42 -13.53 6.06
C ASN A 84 -1.48 -12.33 6.01
N LYS A 85 -1.14 -11.74 7.17
CA LYS A 85 -0.14 -10.66 7.24
C LYS A 85 1.23 -11.12 6.77
N ILE A 86 1.71 -12.28 7.25
CA ILE A 86 3.02 -12.82 6.88
C ILE A 86 3.05 -13.15 5.38
N ALA A 87 2.02 -13.81 4.86
CA ALA A 87 1.90 -14.13 3.44
C ALA A 87 1.93 -12.85 2.57
N SER A 88 1.21 -11.81 3.00
CA SER A 88 1.20 -10.52 2.28
C SER A 88 2.54 -9.81 2.34
N PHE A 89 3.27 -9.94 3.45
CA PHE A 89 4.60 -9.37 3.62
C PHE A 89 5.62 -10.05 2.69
N ILE A 90 5.59 -11.38 2.66
CA ILE A 90 6.42 -12.17 1.75
C ILE A 90 6.11 -11.78 0.29
N LEU A 91 4.83 -11.68 -0.06
CA LEU A 91 4.40 -11.29 -1.41
C LEU A 91 4.90 -9.90 -1.78
N VAL A 92 4.70 -8.88 -0.92
CA VAL A 92 5.22 -7.53 -1.15
C VAL A 92 6.73 -7.55 -1.36
N PHE A 93 7.47 -8.28 -0.53
CA PHE A 93 8.93 -8.36 -0.64
C PHE A 93 9.37 -8.92 -2.00
N PHE A 94 8.80 -10.06 -2.42
CA PHE A 94 9.13 -10.66 -3.71
C PHE A 94 8.74 -9.79 -4.90
N VAL A 95 7.56 -9.19 -4.89
CA VAL A 95 7.12 -8.36 -6.02
C VAL A 95 7.90 -7.05 -6.08
N SER A 96 8.31 -6.51 -4.93
CA SER A 96 9.19 -5.32 -4.87
C SER A 96 10.59 -5.61 -5.37
N LEU A 97 11.11 -6.83 -5.13
CA LEU A 97 12.36 -7.29 -5.73
C LEU A 97 12.26 -7.32 -7.25
N ILE A 98 11.19 -7.92 -7.78
CA ILE A 98 10.94 -8.00 -9.23
C ILE A 98 10.85 -6.58 -9.81
N LEU A 99 10.06 -5.69 -9.19
CA LEU A 99 9.94 -4.30 -9.62
C LEU A 99 11.30 -3.60 -9.65
N GLY A 100 12.09 -3.71 -8.59
CA GLY A 100 13.41 -3.09 -8.49
C GLY A 100 14.38 -3.59 -9.57
N VAL A 101 14.39 -4.91 -9.80
CA VAL A 101 15.19 -5.52 -10.88
C VAL A 101 14.72 -5.03 -12.24
N SER A 102 13.41 -5.00 -12.49
CA SER A 102 12.86 -4.50 -13.76
C SER A 102 13.24 -3.05 -14.01
N VAL A 103 13.08 -2.17 -13.01
CA VAL A 103 13.46 -0.75 -13.12
C VAL A 103 14.96 -0.60 -13.35
N TYR A 104 15.79 -1.37 -12.64
CA TYR A 104 17.24 -1.37 -12.84
C TYR A 104 17.61 -1.78 -14.26
N LEU A 105 17.05 -2.88 -14.78
CA LEU A 105 17.35 -3.36 -16.14
C LEU A 105 16.91 -2.35 -17.20
N ILE A 106 15.70 -1.79 -17.07
CA ILE A 106 15.21 -0.74 -17.98
C ILE A 106 16.14 0.47 -17.94
N THR A 107 16.54 0.91 -16.75
CA THR A 107 17.43 2.06 -16.57
C THR A 107 18.82 1.80 -17.15
N TYR A 108 19.36 0.59 -16.96
CA TYR A 108 20.65 0.18 -17.47
C TYR A 108 20.67 0.11 -19.00
N PHE A 109 19.70 -0.58 -19.61
CA PHE A 109 19.69 -0.81 -21.06
C PHE A 109 19.22 0.39 -21.89
N ILE A 110 18.24 1.15 -21.40
CA ILE A 110 17.67 2.28 -22.16
C ILE A 110 18.45 3.57 -21.90
N PHE A 111 18.81 3.83 -20.65
CA PHE A 111 19.41 5.11 -20.25
C PHE A 111 20.91 5.00 -19.98
N GLY A 112 21.51 3.81 -20.02
CA GLY A 112 22.95 3.61 -19.80
C GLY A 112 23.43 3.86 -18.37
N HIS A 113 22.50 3.95 -17.41
CA HIS A 113 22.82 4.24 -16.01
C HIS A 113 22.87 2.96 -15.19
N ASN A 114 24.04 2.67 -14.61
CA ASN A 114 24.21 1.54 -13.70
C ASN A 114 24.13 2.01 -12.24
N ASN A 115 22.98 1.81 -11.61
CA ASN A 115 22.81 2.11 -10.20
C ASN A 115 22.04 0.99 -9.46
N PRO A 116 22.73 0.08 -8.75
CA PRO A 116 22.07 -1.03 -8.06
C PRO A 116 21.18 -0.58 -6.90
N LYS A 117 21.28 0.68 -6.45
CA LYS A 117 20.35 1.25 -5.44
C LYS A 117 18.90 1.20 -5.90
N LEU A 118 18.63 1.18 -7.21
CA LEU A 118 17.29 1.04 -7.78
C LEU A 118 16.60 -0.29 -7.38
N ILE A 119 17.37 -1.32 -7.05
CA ILE A 119 16.84 -2.60 -6.55
C ILE A 119 16.57 -2.50 -5.04
N LEU A 120 17.41 -1.78 -4.31
CA LEU A 120 17.33 -1.68 -2.84
C LEU A 120 16.24 -0.71 -2.37
N VAL A 121 16.01 0.41 -3.07
CA VAL A 121 14.97 1.39 -2.72
C VAL A 121 13.59 0.75 -2.56
N PRO A 122 13.04 0.01 -3.55
CA PRO A 122 11.71 -0.58 -3.41
C PRO A 122 11.67 -1.64 -2.31
N LEU A 123 12.75 -2.39 -2.07
CA LEU A 123 12.79 -3.38 -0.98
C LEU A 123 12.70 -2.74 0.41
N ILE A 124 13.46 -1.67 0.63
CA ILE A 124 13.45 -0.93 1.90
C ILE A 124 12.10 -0.24 2.08
N ALA A 125 11.64 0.46 1.05
CA ALA A 125 10.33 1.14 1.06
C ALA A 125 9.20 0.14 1.34
N ALA A 126 9.19 -1.01 0.65
CA ALA A 126 8.21 -2.07 0.83
C ALA A 126 8.17 -2.63 2.25
N THR A 127 9.34 -2.78 2.86
CA THR A 127 9.50 -3.28 4.23
C THR A 127 8.90 -2.29 5.24
N ILE A 128 9.31 -1.02 5.17
CA ILE A 128 8.78 0.06 6.01
C ILE A 128 7.26 0.15 5.84
N SER A 129 6.82 0.12 4.59
CA SER A 129 5.43 0.29 4.22
C SER A 129 4.52 -0.85 4.65
N SER A 130 5.00 -2.08 4.59
CA SER A 130 4.25 -3.24 5.05
C SER A 130 4.13 -3.29 6.57
N ILE A 131 5.18 -2.86 7.29
CA ILE A 131 5.16 -2.78 8.76
C ILE A 131 4.10 -1.76 9.22
N LEU A 132 3.94 -0.65 8.51
CA LEU A 132 2.98 0.38 8.89
C LEU A 132 1.56 0.07 8.41
N LEU A 133 1.36 -0.23 7.12
CA LEU A 133 0.00 -0.33 6.60
C LEU A 133 -0.71 -1.63 6.95
N PHE A 134 -0.08 -2.80 6.89
CA PHE A 134 -0.82 -4.05 7.11
C PHE A 134 -1.50 -4.13 8.47
N PRO A 135 -0.88 -3.69 9.58
CA PRO A 135 -1.59 -3.57 10.86
C PRO A 135 -2.77 -2.59 10.80
N LEU A 136 -2.64 -1.46 10.10
CA LEU A 136 -3.71 -0.48 9.93
C LEU A 136 -4.87 -1.07 9.11
N THR A 137 -4.57 -1.76 8.02
CA THR A 137 -5.55 -2.47 7.18
C THR A 137 -6.35 -3.47 8.01
N VAL A 138 -5.66 -4.33 8.76
CA VAL A 138 -6.32 -5.34 9.61
C VAL A 138 -7.16 -4.66 10.69
N LYS A 139 -6.60 -3.68 11.42
CA LYS A 139 -7.33 -2.97 12.48
C LYS A 139 -8.60 -2.29 11.96
N MET A 140 -8.50 -1.63 10.80
CA MET A 140 -9.64 -0.95 10.19
C MET A 140 -10.72 -1.95 9.77
N ALA A 141 -10.33 -3.07 9.13
CA ALA A 141 -11.29 -4.11 8.76
C ALA A 141 -12.02 -4.70 9.98
N LEU A 142 -11.30 -5.00 11.07
CA LEU A 142 -11.90 -5.47 12.32
C LEU A 142 -12.81 -4.40 12.96
N TRP A 143 -12.40 -3.13 12.90
CA TRP A 143 -13.15 -2.00 13.48
C TRP A 143 -14.46 -1.77 12.73
N LEU A 144 -14.44 -1.75 11.40
CA LEU A 144 -15.63 -1.60 10.56
C LEU A 144 -16.64 -2.72 10.84
N TYR A 145 -16.16 -3.97 10.83
CA TYR A 145 -17.01 -5.13 11.11
C TYR A 145 -17.62 -5.06 12.52
N LYS A 146 -16.84 -4.64 13.54
CA LYS A 146 -17.33 -4.48 14.92
C LYS A 146 -18.42 -3.40 15.04
N HIS A 147 -18.39 -2.37 14.20
CA HIS A 147 -19.37 -1.27 14.20
C HIS A 147 -20.50 -1.47 13.17
N HIS A 148 -20.65 -2.69 12.63
CA HIS A 148 -21.70 -3.02 11.66
C HIS A 148 -21.64 -2.17 10.37
N HIS A 149 -20.43 -1.77 9.97
CA HIS A 149 -20.15 -1.27 8.63
C HIS A 149 -19.55 -2.38 7.80
N ASP A 150 -19.87 -2.39 6.50
CA ASP A 150 -19.30 -3.35 5.58
C ASP A 150 -17.84 -2.96 5.25
N PRO A 151 -16.84 -3.81 5.60
CA PRO A 151 -15.46 -3.57 5.20
C PRO A 151 -15.30 -3.41 3.68
N ASP A 152 -16.14 -4.05 2.86
CA ASP A 152 -16.00 -4.03 1.41
C ASP A 152 -16.31 -2.64 0.80
N ASN A 153 -17.11 -1.81 1.49
CA ASN A 153 -17.46 -0.45 1.03
C ASN A 153 -16.42 0.62 1.35
N VAL A 154 -15.60 0.39 2.39
CA VAL A 154 -14.72 1.42 2.96
C VAL A 154 -13.24 1.06 2.81
N MET A 155 -12.90 -0.23 2.86
CA MET A 155 -11.50 -0.67 2.88
C MET A 155 -10.74 -0.36 1.60
N GLY A 156 -11.37 -0.46 0.42
CA GLY A 156 -10.73 -0.13 -0.85
C GLY A 156 -10.25 1.33 -0.87
N PRO A 157 -11.15 2.31 -0.73
CA PRO A 157 -10.79 3.73 -0.65
C PRO A 157 -9.82 4.04 0.48
N TYR A 158 -10.03 3.47 1.68
CA TYR A 158 -9.14 3.65 2.82
C TYR A 158 -7.70 3.20 2.54
N VAL A 159 -7.54 2.00 1.97
CA VAL A 159 -6.23 1.44 1.62
C VAL A 159 -5.54 2.26 0.55
N ALA A 160 -6.27 2.76 -0.46
CA ALA A 160 -5.70 3.64 -1.48
C ALA A 160 -5.20 4.96 -0.85
N SER A 161 -6.05 5.64 -0.07
CA SER A 161 -5.73 6.94 0.54
C SER A 161 -4.46 6.87 1.41
N ILE A 162 -4.47 5.96 2.39
CA ILE A 162 -3.37 5.84 3.36
C ILE A 162 -2.17 5.20 2.68
N GLY A 163 -2.42 4.24 1.78
CA GLY A 163 -1.39 3.54 1.02
C GLY A 163 -0.56 4.48 0.17
N ASP A 164 -1.15 5.43 -0.53
CA ASP A 164 -0.43 6.36 -1.40
C ASP A 164 0.47 7.29 -0.60
N ILE A 165 -0.06 7.94 0.43
CA ILE A 165 0.69 8.83 1.32
C ILE A 165 1.87 8.08 1.95
N GLU A 166 1.58 6.91 2.50
CA GLU A 166 2.57 6.10 3.21
C GLU A 166 3.63 5.54 2.24
N SER A 167 3.25 5.11 1.05
CA SER A 167 4.19 4.61 0.03
C SER A 167 5.19 5.69 -0.39
N ILE A 168 4.72 6.92 -0.61
CA ILE A 168 5.58 8.04 -0.97
C ILE A 168 6.56 8.34 0.16
N LEU A 169 6.09 8.41 1.40
CA LEU A 169 6.96 8.60 2.58
C LEU A 169 7.99 7.46 2.70
N SER A 170 7.58 6.22 2.51
CA SER A 170 8.44 5.04 2.57
C SER A 170 9.53 5.06 1.49
N ILE A 171 9.22 5.48 0.27
CA ILE A 171 10.22 5.69 -0.80
C ILE A 171 11.20 6.80 -0.40
N LEU A 172 10.72 7.93 0.11
CA LEU A 172 11.57 9.05 0.50
C LEU A 172 12.53 8.68 1.64
N ILE A 173 12.05 7.91 2.61
CA ILE A 173 12.88 7.37 3.69
C ILE A 173 13.92 6.40 3.12
N ALA A 174 13.52 5.49 2.22
CA ALA A 174 14.42 4.53 1.60
C ALA A 174 15.54 5.21 0.80
N ILE A 175 15.22 6.27 0.03
CA ILE A 175 16.20 7.08 -0.68
C ILE A 175 17.17 7.71 0.32
N THR A 176 16.65 8.36 1.37
CA THR A 176 17.46 9.05 2.39
C THR A 176 18.39 8.10 3.15
N ILE A 177 18.00 6.83 3.36
CA ILE A 177 18.87 5.82 3.99
C ILE A 177 20.03 5.40 3.06
N LEU A 178 19.80 5.43 1.75
CA LEU A 178 20.76 4.93 0.75
C LEU A 178 21.66 6.03 0.14
N THR A 179 21.37 7.30 0.38
CA THR A 179 22.12 8.47 -0.09
C THR A 179 22.83 9.17 1.05
#